data_AF-A0AAE0VFW8-F1
#
_entry.id   AF-A0AAE0VFW8-F1
#
_cell.length_a   1.000
_cell.length_b   1.000
_cell.length_c   1.000
_cell.angle_alpha   90.00
_cell.angle_beta   90.00
_cell.angle_gamma   90.00
#
_symmetry.space_group_name_H-M   'P 1'
#
loop_
_entity.id
_entity.type
_entity.pdbx_description
1 polymer ?
#
loop_
_entity_poly.entity_id
_entity_poly.type
_entity_poly.pdbx_seq_one_letter_code
_entity_poly.pdbx_strand_id
1 'polypeptide(L)'
;MLRVAGLSKRNGVGVVLKEEFVRNVLEVKRVSDRVMSLKLEIEGVMLNVVSGYAPQVGCELEEKKRFWSELDEVMESIPTGERVVIGAYFNGHVGEGNTGDEEVMGKFGVKERNLE
;
A
#
# COMPACT_ATOMS: atom_id res chain seq x y z
N MET A 1 -6.93 -16.58 3.12
CA MET A 1 -6.99 -15.26 2.45
C MET A 1 -7.64 -14.27 3.41
N LEU A 2 -6.96 -13.16 3.70
CA LEU A 2 -7.52 -12.00 4.41
C LEU A 2 -7.86 -10.94 3.37
N ARG A 3 -9.04 -10.31 3.44
CA ARG A 3 -9.47 -9.30 2.47
C ARG A 3 -10.25 -8.16 3.11
N VAL A 4 -10.21 -7.01 2.47
CA VAL A 4 -11.12 -5.88 2.65
C VAL A 4 -11.67 -5.50 1.28
N ALA A 5 -12.96 -5.20 1.19
CA ALA A 5 -13.61 -4.77 -0.05
C ALA A 5 -14.56 -3.61 0.25
N GLY A 6 -14.66 -2.67 -0.68
CA GLY A 6 -15.58 -1.55 -0.56
C GLY A 6 -17.04 -1.97 -0.74
N LEU A 7 -17.96 -1.11 -0.32
CA LEU A 7 -19.41 -1.30 -0.57
C LEU A 7 -19.71 -1.28 -2.08
N SER A 8 -18.88 -0.60 -2.87
CA SER A 8 -18.89 -0.68 -4.33
C SER A 8 -17.89 -1.76 -4.80
N LYS A 9 -18.19 -2.47 -5.89
CA LYS A 9 -17.30 -3.51 -6.46
C LYS A 9 -16.00 -2.95 -7.09
N ARG A 10 -15.62 -1.70 -6.81
CA ARG A 10 -14.49 -1.00 -7.44
C ARG A 10 -13.19 -1.06 -6.63
N ASN A 11 -13.25 -1.44 -5.35
CA ASN A 11 -12.10 -1.40 -4.44
C ASN A 11 -11.92 -2.74 -3.73
N GLY A 12 -10.68 -3.04 -3.35
CA GLY A 12 -10.38 -4.11 -2.43
C GLY A 12 -8.89 -4.41 -2.35
N VAL A 13 -8.48 -4.80 -1.15
CA VAL A 13 -7.12 -5.24 -0.84
C VAL A 13 -7.19 -6.61 -0.16
N GLY A 14 -6.11 -7.38 -0.28
CA GLY A 14 -6.06 -8.70 0.30
C GLY A 14 -4.64 -9.23 0.44
N VAL A 15 -4.46 -10.06 1.46
CA VAL A 15 -3.22 -10.80 1.71
C VAL A 15 -3.54 -12.28 1.72
N VAL A 16 -2.83 -13.04 0.89
CA VAL A 16 -2.88 -14.50 0.88
C VAL A 16 -1.66 -15.01 1.63
N LEU A 17 -1.89 -15.81 2.66
CA LEU A 17 -0.85 -16.45 3.45
C LEU A 17 -0.88 -17.95 3.19
N LYS A 18 0.31 -18.54 3.12
CA LYS A 18 0.46 -20.00 3.18
C LYS A 18 0.03 -20.48 4.57
N GLU A 19 -0.57 -21.67 4.64
CA GLU A 19 -1.19 -22.21 5.85
C GLU A 19 -0.24 -22.24 7.06
N GLU A 20 1.05 -22.55 6.82
CA GLU A 20 2.08 -22.60 7.86
C GLU A 20 2.26 -21.26 8.62
N PHE A 21 2.01 -20.12 7.97
CA PHE A 21 2.16 -18.80 8.58
C PHE A 21 0.90 -18.29 9.28
N VAL A 22 -0.22 -19.01 9.21
CA VAL A 22 -1.48 -18.56 9.81
C VAL A 22 -1.37 -18.43 11.33
N ARG A 23 -0.59 -19.31 11.96
CA ARG A 23 -0.36 -19.28 13.42
C ARG A 23 0.58 -18.16 13.86
N ASN A 24 1.33 -17.59 12.93
CA ASN A 24 2.27 -16.49 13.16
C ASN A 24 1.60 -15.11 13.10
N VAL A 25 0.31 -15.05 12.78
CA VAL A 25 -0.45 -13.80 12.70
C VAL A 25 -0.70 -13.23 14.09
N LEU A 26 -0.16 -12.05 14.33
CA LEU A 26 -0.33 -11.30 15.58
C LEU A 26 -1.45 -10.27 15.47
N GLU A 27 -1.59 -9.63 14.32
CA GLU A 27 -2.55 -8.55 14.13
C GLU A 27 -3.00 -8.44 12.67
N VAL A 28 -4.26 -8.09 12.45
CA VAL A 28 -4.80 -7.72 11.13
C VAL A 28 -5.54 -6.39 11.25
N LYS A 29 -5.01 -5.32 10.64
CA LYS A 29 -5.67 -4.02 10.56
C LYS A 29 -6.33 -3.87 9.19
N ARG A 30 -7.63 -3.59 9.18
CA ARG A 30 -8.42 -3.31 7.97
C ARG A 30 -8.77 -1.83 7.99
N VAL A 31 -7.86 -1.00 7.50
CA VAL A 31 -7.94 0.47 7.64
C VAL A 31 -9.06 1.02 6.76
N SER A 32 -9.06 0.64 5.48
CA SER A 32 -10.09 1.02 4.53
C SER A 32 -10.25 -0.05 3.45
N ASP A 33 -11.14 0.16 2.49
CA ASP A 33 -11.23 -0.69 1.30
C ASP A 33 -10.02 -0.60 0.37
N ARG A 34 -9.07 0.29 0.68
CA ARG A 34 -7.83 0.54 -0.07
C ARG A 34 -6.57 0.27 0.72
N VAL A 35 -6.61 0.15 2.05
CA VAL A 35 -5.42 -0.09 2.90
C VAL A 35 -5.71 -1.17 3.94
N MET A 36 -4.82 -2.15 4.02
CA MET A 36 -4.79 -3.12 5.11
C MET A 36 -3.37 -3.44 5.52
N SER A 37 -3.17 -3.81 6.79
CA SER A 37 -1.90 -4.33 7.26
C SER A 37 -2.06 -5.62 8.06
N LEU A 38 -1.00 -6.40 8.07
CA LEU A 38 -0.89 -7.68 8.73
C LEU A 38 0.45 -7.71 9.47
N LYS A 39 0.41 -8.06 10.75
CA LYS A 39 1.60 -8.28 11.55
C LYS A 39 1.82 -9.77 11.77
N LEU A 40 3.05 -10.22 11.49
CA LEU A 40 3.51 -11.59 11.65
C LEU A 40 4.77 -11.61 12.53
N GLU A 41 4.96 -12.68 13.29
CA GLU A 41 6.27 -13.03 13.85
C GLU A 41 6.79 -14.30 13.20
N ILE A 42 7.92 -14.23 12.50
CA ILE A 42 8.54 -15.38 11.83
C ILE A 42 9.96 -15.53 12.38
N GLU A 43 10.22 -16.63 13.08
CA GLU A 43 11.55 -16.95 13.62
C GLU A 43 12.16 -15.81 14.47
N GLY A 44 11.33 -15.15 15.29
CA GLY A 44 11.74 -14.01 16.12
C GLY A 44 11.85 -12.66 15.39
N VAL A 45 11.49 -12.61 14.09
CA VAL A 45 11.44 -11.37 13.30
C VAL A 45 10.00 -10.88 13.20
N MET A 46 9.77 -9.64 13.65
CA MET A 46 8.50 -8.93 13.47
C MET A 46 8.42 -8.39 12.04
N LEU A 47 7.43 -8.86 11.28
CA LEU A 47 7.17 -8.48 9.90
C LEU A 47 5.79 -7.84 9.78
N ASN A 48 5.76 -6.65 9.20
CA ASN A 48 4.54 -5.92 8.85
C ASN A 48 4.35 -5.98 7.34
N VAL A 49 3.26 -6.59 6.89
CA VAL A 49 2.85 -6.60 5.48
C VAL A 49 1.76 -5.56 5.30
N VAL A 50 2.00 -4.55 4.48
CA VAL A 50 1.03 -3.52 4.14
C VAL A 50 0.56 -3.75 2.70
N SER A 51 -0.75 -3.81 2.51
CA SER A 51 -1.36 -3.88 1.18
C SER A 51 -2.18 -2.63 0.90
N GLY A 52 -1.91 -2.00 -0.25
CA GLY A 52 -2.48 -0.72 -0.63
C GLY A 52 -3.01 -0.70 -2.06
N TYR A 53 -4.08 0.03 -2.31
CA TYR A 53 -4.59 0.34 -3.65
C TYR A 53 -4.93 1.82 -3.76
N ALA A 54 -3.98 2.60 -4.28
CA ALA A 54 -4.15 4.04 -4.43
C ALA A 54 -5.29 4.37 -5.42
N PRO A 55 -5.98 5.51 -5.25
CA PRO A 55 -6.95 5.97 -6.23
C PRO A 55 -6.29 6.25 -7.60
N GLN A 56 -7.06 6.12 -8.68
CA GLN A 56 -6.57 6.34 -10.05
C GLN A 56 -6.63 7.83 -10.45
N VAL A 57 -6.07 8.14 -11.62
CA VAL A 57 -6.23 9.45 -12.27
C VAL A 57 -7.73 9.69 -12.51
N GLY A 58 -8.22 10.87 -12.09
CA GLY A 58 -9.66 11.22 -12.15
C GLY A 58 -10.47 10.90 -10.90
N CYS A 59 -9.89 10.26 -9.87
CA CYS A 59 -10.48 10.26 -8.53
C CYS A 59 -10.36 11.65 -7.87
N GLU A 60 -11.30 11.97 -6.97
CA GLU A 60 -11.30 13.22 -6.21
C GLU A 60 -10.01 13.38 -5.40
N LEU A 61 -9.50 14.61 -5.32
CA LEU A 61 -8.29 14.92 -4.56
C LEU A 61 -8.39 14.49 -3.09
N GLU A 62 -9.57 14.62 -2.49
CA GLU A 62 -9.83 14.19 -1.11
C GLU A 62 -9.76 12.66 -0.94
N GLU A 63 -10.09 11.89 -1.97
CA GLU A 63 -9.88 10.43 -1.95
C GLU A 63 -8.38 10.08 -1.96
N LYS A 64 -7.59 10.81 -2.75
CA LYS A 64 -6.13 10.63 -2.85
C LYS A 64 -5.42 11.01 -1.56
N LYS A 65 -5.73 12.19 -1.01
CA LYS A 65 -5.19 12.64 0.28
C LYS A 65 -5.53 11.66 1.40
N ARG A 66 -6.77 11.17 1.46
CA ARG A 66 -7.18 10.19 2.46
C ARG A 66 -6.37 8.90 2.35
N PHE A 67 -6.16 8.38 1.14
CA PHE A 67 -5.32 7.19 0.94
C PHE A 67 -3.90 7.38 1.47
N TRP A 68 -3.25 8.51 1.16
CA TRP A 68 -1.89 8.79 1.63
C TRP A 68 -1.84 8.97 3.15
N SER A 69 -2.79 9.69 3.74
CA SER A 69 -2.92 9.84 5.20
C SER A 69 -3.09 8.48 5.89
N GLU A 70 -3.97 7.61 5.37
CA GLU A 70 -4.20 6.26 5.92
C GLU A 70 -2.94 5.39 5.82
N LEU A 71 -2.19 5.52 4.73
CA LEU A 71 -0.93 4.79 4.56
C LEU A 71 0.14 5.30 5.52
N ASP A 72 0.29 6.61 5.65
CA ASP A 72 1.26 7.25 6.55
C ASP A 72 0.97 6.87 8.01
N GLU A 73 -0.28 6.93 8.45
CA GLU A 73 -0.69 6.50 9.80
C GLU A 73 -0.33 5.03 10.08
N VAL A 74 -0.50 4.13 9.08
CA VAL A 74 -0.06 2.74 9.22
C VAL A 74 1.45 2.67 9.39
N MET A 75 2.21 3.39 8.57
CA MET A 75 3.67 3.39 8.59
C MET A 75 4.23 3.96 9.90
N GLU A 76 3.65 5.06 10.40
CA GLU A 76 4.02 5.68 11.67
C GLU A 76 3.68 4.79 12.87
N SER A 77 2.66 3.93 12.75
CA SER A 77 2.31 2.97 13.80
C SER A 77 3.28 1.79 13.93
N ILE A 78 4.17 1.59 12.95
CA ILE A 78 5.12 0.47 12.94
C ILE A 78 6.41 0.87 13.68
N PRO A 79 6.84 0.10 14.69
CA PRO A 79 8.09 0.39 15.40
C PRO A 79 9.31 0.31 14.48
N THR A 80 10.27 1.24 14.65
CA THR A 80 11.46 1.43 13.81
C THR A 80 12.38 0.19 13.70
N GLY A 81 12.26 -0.78 14.61
CA GLY A 81 13.03 -2.04 14.58
C GLY A 81 12.36 -3.20 13.83
N GLU A 82 11.12 -3.03 13.38
CA GLU A 82 10.37 -4.08 12.70
C GLU A 82 10.52 -3.98 11.18
N ARG A 83 10.41 -5.12 10.49
CA ARG A 83 10.51 -5.15 9.03
C ARG A 83 9.17 -4.78 8.40
N VAL A 84 9.21 -4.03 7.30
CA VAL A 84 8.02 -3.68 6.52
C VAL A 84 8.18 -4.19 5.09
N VAL A 85 7.12 -4.81 4.58
CA VAL A 85 6.95 -5.13 3.17
C VAL A 85 5.67 -4.50 2.68
N ILE A 86 5.77 -3.65 1.67
CA ILE A 86 4.61 -2.98 1.08
C ILE A 86 4.31 -3.64 -0.28
N GLY A 87 3.15 -4.27 -0.39
CA GLY A 87 2.59 -4.81 -1.63
C GLY A 87 1.40 -3.96 -2.06
N ALA A 88 1.65 -2.94 -2.88
CA ALA A 88 0.62 -1.97 -3.24
C ALA A 88 0.61 -1.64 -4.74
N TYR A 89 -0.55 -1.21 -5.23
CA TYR A 89 -0.68 -0.60 -6.55
C TYR A 89 -0.93 0.90 -6.39
N PHE A 90 0.14 1.68 -6.56
CA PHE A 90 0.11 3.12 -6.31
C PHE A 90 -0.44 3.95 -7.48
N ASN A 91 -0.81 3.33 -8.60
CA ASN A 91 -1.27 4.06 -9.80
C ASN A 91 -0.28 5.14 -10.31
N GLY A 92 1.00 5.04 -9.92
CA GLY A 92 2.04 5.94 -10.35
C GLY A 92 2.36 5.74 -11.84
N HIS A 93 2.37 6.84 -12.59
CA HIS A 93 2.81 6.88 -13.98
C HIS A 93 4.10 7.70 -14.06
N VAL A 94 5.14 7.10 -14.61
CA VAL A 94 6.35 7.83 -14.99
C VAL A 94 6.02 8.56 -16.28
N GLY A 95 5.72 9.86 -16.19
CA GLY A 95 5.44 10.68 -17.35
C GLY A 95 6.72 11.26 -17.99
N GLU A 96 6.57 11.76 -19.21
CA GLU A 96 7.56 12.62 -19.87
C GLU A 96 7.85 13.85 -18.99
N GLY A 97 9.11 14.31 -19.00
CA GLY A 97 9.55 15.45 -18.19
C GLY A 97 9.94 15.10 -16.75
N ASN A 98 10.36 13.85 -16.49
CA ASN A 98 10.94 13.40 -15.23
C ASN A 98 12.42 13.82 -15.02
N THR A 99 12.94 14.72 -15.85
CA THR A 99 14.33 15.18 -15.77
C THR A 99 14.59 15.86 -14.42
N GLY A 100 15.51 15.31 -13.62
CA GLY A 100 15.81 15.75 -12.25
C GLY A 100 15.16 14.93 -11.14
N ASP A 101 14.14 14.11 -11.45
CA ASP A 101 13.41 13.26 -10.50
C ASP A 101 13.64 11.76 -10.76
N GLU A 102 14.58 11.38 -11.62
CA GLU A 102 14.73 10.02 -12.14
C GLU A 102 15.08 8.99 -11.05
N GLU A 103 15.71 9.42 -9.96
CA GLU A 103 16.03 8.56 -8.82
C GLU A 103 14.77 8.08 -8.08
N VAL A 104 13.72 8.89 -8.05
CA VAL A 104 12.48 8.62 -7.31
C VAL A 104 11.40 8.09 -8.24
N MET A 105 11.25 8.69 -9.42
CA MET A 105 10.18 8.40 -10.37
C MET A 105 10.55 7.29 -11.36
N GLY A 106 11.85 7.02 -11.56
CA GLY A 106 12.35 6.12 -12.57
C GLY A 106 12.80 6.84 -13.84
N LYS A 107 13.71 6.21 -14.59
CA LYS A 107 14.46 6.86 -15.69
C LYS A 107 13.70 7.03 -17.00
N PHE A 108 12.67 6.21 -17.22
CA PHE A 108 11.98 6.14 -18.51
C PHE A 108 10.52 6.52 -18.32
N GLY A 109 10.20 7.77 -18.65
CA GLY A 109 8.83 8.28 -18.68
C GLY A 109 8.17 8.09 -20.04
N VAL A 110 6.88 7.74 -20.04
CA VAL A 110 6.07 7.60 -21.25
C VAL A 110 4.71 8.25 -20.99
N LYS A 111 4.23 9.10 -21.91
CA LYS A 111 2.96 9.87 -21.79
C LYS A 111 3.03 10.96 -20.72
N GLU A 112 1.92 11.68 -20.52
CA GLU A 112 1.85 12.75 -19.52
C GLU A 112 1.98 12.22 -18.10
N ARG A 113 2.73 12.96 -17.27
CA ARG A 113 2.85 12.72 -15.84
C ARG A 113 1.51 13.00 -15.17
N ASN A 114 1.18 12.26 -14.11
CA ASN A 114 0.13 12.70 -13.20
C ASN A 114 0.48 14.11 -12.69
N LEU A 115 -0.47 15.04 -12.78
CA LEU A 115 -0.28 16.43 -12.32
C LEU A 115 -0.21 16.55 -10.78
N GLU A 116 -0.44 15.43 -10.10
CA GLU A 116 -0.75 15.31 -8.68
C GLU A 116 0.27 14.44 -7.97
#